data_AF-A0A3C1KJ09-F1
#
_entry.id   AF-A0A3C1KJ09-F1
#
_cell.length_a   1.000
_cell.length_b   1.000
_cell.length_c   1.000
_cell.angle_alpha   90.00
_cell.angle_beta   90.00
_cell.angle_gamma   90.00
#
_symmetry.space_group_name_H-M   'P 1'
#
loop_
_entity.id
_entity.type
_entity.pdbx_description
1 polymer ?
#
loop_
_entity_poly.entity_id
_entity_poly.type
_entity_poly.pdbx_seq_one_letter_code
_entity_poly.pdbx_strand_id
1 'polypeptide(L)'
;LQHRMVDTFMAYEQVKSLLYRAVCELDGAGDDAAACVHALQVLVDRNGRKIFGEAIQLHGGMGITDELDIGHYAKRLMMINTTFGNGDYHQAKFNELRYSA
;
A
#
# COMPACT_ATOMS: atom_id res chain seq x y z
N LEU A 1 -21.24 2.27 7.26
CA LEU A 1 -20.22 1.19 7.39
C LEU A 1 -19.99 0.47 6.07
N GLN A 2 -21.04 -0.02 5.39
CA GLN A 2 -20.90 -0.74 4.11
C GLN A 2 -20.09 0.02 3.05
N HIS A 3 -20.38 1.31 2.81
CA HIS A 3 -19.59 2.13 1.87
C HIS A 3 -18.10 2.16 2.21
N ARG A 4 -17.77 2.35 3.50
CA ARG A 4 -16.38 2.36 4.00
C ARG A 4 -15.68 1.01 3.78
N MET A 5 -16.40 -0.09 3.99
CA MET A 5 -15.88 -1.43 3.73
C MET A 5 -15.62 -1.66 2.24
N VAL A 6 -16.53 -1.22 1.36
CA VAL A 6 -16.34 -1.27 -0.10
C VAL A 6 -15.13 -0.43 -0.51
N ASP A 7 -15.00 0.78 0.02
CA ASP A 7 -13.88 1.67 -0.27
C ASP A 7 -12.52 1.12 0.19
N THR A 8 -12.52 0.36 1.28
CA THR A 8 -11.33 -0.30 1.83
C THR A 8 -10.98 -1.55 1.03
N PHE A 9 -11.99 -2.33 0.63
CA PHE A 9 -11.83 -3.47 -0.26
C PHE A 9 -11.27 -3.06 -1.63
N MET A 10 -11.83 -2.01 -2.24
CA MET A 10 -11.32 -1.46 -3.50
C MET A 10 -9.87 -0.98 -3.38
N ALA A 11 -9.50 -0.36 -2.26
CA ALA A 11 -8.12 0.06 -2.02
C ALA A 11 -7.15 -1.13 -1.96
N TYR A 12 -7.57 -2.23 -1.33
CA TYR A 12 -6.81 -3.48 -1.30
C TYR A 12 -6.68 -4.11 -2.71
N GLU A 13 -7.78 -4.22 -3.46
CA GLU A 13 -7.77 -4.82 -4.80
C GLU A 13 -6.90 -4.03 -5.79
N GLN A 14 -6.83 -2.70 -5.65
CA GLN A 14 -5.91 -1.86 -6.44
C GLN A 14 -4.44 -2.21 -6.17
N VAL A 15 -4.05 -2.34 -4.90
CA VAL A 15 -2.68 -2.73 -4.51
C VAL A 15 -2.36 -4.14 -5.03
N LYS A 16 -3.29 -5.07 -4.86
CA LYS A 16 -3.14 -6.45 -5.31
C LYS A 16 -2.98 -6.56 -6.82
N SER A 17 -3.75 -5.80 -7.59
CA SER A 17 -3.66 -5.76 -9.06
C SER A 17 -2.31 -5.22 -9.53
N LEU A 18 -1.81 -4.15 -8.90
CA LEU A 18 -0.50 -3.59 -9.24
C LEU A 18 0.65 -4.49 -8.80
N LEU A 19 0.49 -5.24 -7.70
CA LEU A 19 1.43 -6.27 -7.28
C LEU A 19 1.58 -7.35 -8.35
N TYR A 20 0.46 -7.86 -8.90
CA TYR A 20 0.53 -8.85 -9.97
C TYR A 20 1.25 -8.29 -11.21
N ARG A 21 0.95 -7.05 -11.61
CA ARG A 21 1.67 -6.41 -12.71
C ARG A 21 3.17 -6.33 -12.42
N ALA A 22 3.57 -5.86 -11.25
CA ALA A 22 4.98 -5.74 -10.88
C ALA A 22 5.70 -7.10 -10.89
N VAL A 23 5.05 -8.16 -10.42
CA VAL A 23 5.60 -9.54 -10.48
C VAL A 23 5.76 -10.01 -11.93
N CYS A 24 4.75 -9.78 -12.78
CA CYS A 24 4.85 -10.15 -14.20
C CYS A 24 5.99 -9.41 -14.92
N GLU A 25 6.18 -8.12 -14.65
CA GLU A 25 7.27 -7.34 -15.24
C GLU A 25 8.64 -7.82 -14.75
N LEU A 26 8.77 -8.19 -13.47
CA LEU A 26 10.00 -8.74 -12.90
C LEU A 26 10.36 -10.11 -13.51
N ASP A 27 9.37 -10.99 -13.71
CA ASP A 27 9.57 -12.33 -14.28
C ASP A 27 9.87 -12.25 -15.79
N GLY A 28 9.22 -11.34 -16.51
CA GLY A 28 9.41 -11.13 -17.94
C GLY A 28 10.67 -10.33 -18.32
N ALA A 29 11.48 -9.89 -17.33
CA ALA A 29 12.59 -8.96 -17.51
C ALA A 29 12.19 -7.69 -18.30
N GLY A 30 10.98 -7.18 -18.05
CA GLY A 30 10.47 -5.99 -18.73
C GLY A 30 11.23 -4.73 -18.31
N ASP A 31 11.45 -3.82 -19.26
CA ASP A 31 12.11 -2.53 -19.01
C ASP A 31 11.36 -1.65 -17.99
N ASP A 32 10.07 -1.92 -17.73
CA ASP A 32 9.19 -1.17 -16.81
C ASP A 32 9.18 -1.74 -15.37
N ALA A 33 9.96 -2.80 -15.09
CA ALA A 33 9.91 -3.50 -13.80
C ALA A 33 10.21 -2.58 -12.60
N ALA A 34 11.27 -1.77 -12.70
CA ALA A 34 11.64 -0.83 -11.64
C ALA A 34 10.55 0.22 -11.40
N ALA A 35 9.99 0.80 -12.47
CA ALA A 35 8.91 1.77 -12.38
C ALA A 35 7.64 1.15 -11.77
N CYS A 36 7.30 -0.10 -12.14
CA CYS A 36 6.17 -0.82 -11.55
C CYS A 36 6.35 -1.07 -10.05
N VAL A 37 7.55 -1.40 -9.59
CA VAL A 37 7.84 -1.56 -8.16
C VAL A 37 7.70 -0.24 -7.40
N HIS A 38 8.21 0.87 -7.94
CA HIS A 38 8.04 2.19 -7.32
C HIS A 38 6.57 2.61 -7.28
N ALA A 39 5.81 2.42 -8.36
CA ALA A 39 4.37 2.67 -8.39
C ALA A 39 3.61 1.81 -7.37
N LEU A 40 3.98 0.54 -7.23
CA LEU A 40 3.42 -0.36 -6.23
C LEU A 40 3.63 0.18 -4.82
N GLN A 41 4.86 0.60 -4.48
CA GLN A 41 5.18 1.12 -3.15
C GLN A 41 4.43 2.41 -2.83
N VAL A 42 4.26 3.32 -3.80
CA VAL A 42 3.39 4.50 -3.64
C VAL A 42 1.96 4.10 -3.29
N LEU A 43 1.43 3.10 -4.00
CA LEU A 43 0.06 2.64 -3.79
C LEU A 43 -0.10 1.91 -2.45
N VAL A 44 0.89 1.12 -2.04
CA VAL A 44 0.96 0.48 -0.71
C VAL A 44 0.96 1.54 0.39
N ASP A 45 1.77 2.60 0.29
CA ASP A 45 1.79 3.65 1.30
C ASP A 45 0.41 4.32 1.44
N ARG A 46 -0.16 4.79 0.32
CA ARG A 46 -1.44 5.50 0.32
C ARG A 46 -2.60 4.62 0.79
N ASN A 47 -2.75 3.44 0.19
CA ASN A 47 -3.89 2.58 0.47
C ASN A 47 -3.72 1.84 1.79
N GLY A 48 -2.48 1.51 2.21
CA GLY A 48 -2.19 0.94 3.52
C GLY A 48 -2.63 1.86 4.66
N ARG A 49 -2.34 3.17 4.56
CA ARG A 49 -2.80 4.20 5.52
C ARG A 49 -4.32 4.26 5.64
N LYS A 50 -5.01 4.23 4.50
CA LYS A 50 -6.48 4.17 4.47
C LYS A 50 -6.97 2.89 5.16
N ILE A 51 -6.46 1.73 4.78
CA ILE A 51 -6.93 0.44 5.29
C ILE A 51 -6.75 0.31 6.80
N PHE A 52 -5.57 0.60 7.35
CA PHE A 52 -5.39 0.46 8.81
C PHE A 52 -6.18 1.52 9.60
N GLY A 53 -6.30 2.75 9.07
CA GLY A 53 -7.07 3.81 9.72
C GLY A 53 -8.56 3.47 9.79
N GLU A 54 -9.10 2.98 8.67
CA GLU A 54 -10.48 2.48 8.60
C GLU A 54 -10.68 1.28 9.53
N ALA A 55 -9.74 0.33 9.55
CA ALA A 55 -9.85 -0.83 10.39
C ALA A 55 -9.87 -0.49 11.89
N ILE A 56 -9.00 0.41 12.37
CA ILE A 56 -9.05 0.91 13.76
C ILE A 56 -10.41 1.59 14.02
N GLN A 57 -10.85 2.47 13.12
CA GLN A 57 -12.09 3.23 13.31
C GLN A 57 -13.35 2.35 13.31
N LEU A 58 -13.36 1.24 12.56
CA LEU A 58 -14.46 0.27 12.54
C LEU A 58 -14.57 -0.50 13.87
N HIS A 59 -13.47 -0.67 14.60
CA HIS A 59 -13.43 -1.32 15.91
C HIS A 59 -13.57 -0.33 17.09
N GLY A 60 -13.58 0.98 16.81
CA GLY A 60 -13.68 2.01 17.84
C GLY A 60 -12.52 1.95 18.84
N GLY A 61 -12.82 2.20 20.12
CA GLY A 61 -11.82 2.13 21.19
C GLY A 61 -11.13 0.76 21.31
N MET A 62 -11.79 -0.33 20.95
CA MET A 62 -11.20 -1.68 20.95
C MET A 62 -10.14 -1.87 19.86
N GLY A 63 -10.10 -1.00 18.84
CA GLY A 63 -9.14 -1.11 17.74
C GLY A 63 -7.71 -0.69 18.11
N ILE A 64 -7.51 -0.04 19.25
CA ILE A 64 -6.20 0.44 19.71
C ILE A 64 -5.64 -0.38 20.88
N THR A 65 -6.42 -1.33 21.38
CA THR A 65 -6.05 -2.15 22.53
C THR A 65 -5.47 -3.49 22.06
N ASP A 66 -4.91 -4.29 22.98
CA ASP A 66 -4.22 -5.54 22.66
C ASP A 66 -5.16 -6.78 22.68
N GLU A 67 -6.46 -6.57 22.91
CA GLU A 67 -7.49 -7.62 22.90
C GLU A 67 -7.87 -8.08 21.48
N LEU A 68 -7.51 -7.29 20.45
CA LEU A 68 -7.75 -7.60 19.05
C LEU A 68 -6.45 -7.47 18.25
N ASP A 69 -6.22 -8.39 17.31
CA ASP A 69 -5.04 -8.37 16.44
C ASP A 69 -4.95 -7.13 15.53
N ILE A 70 -6.03 -6.35 15.43
CA ILE A 70 -6.09 -5.21 14.51
C ILE A 70 -5.02 -4.16 14.78
N GLY A 71 -4.70 -3.92 16.06
CA GLY A 71 -3.62 -3.01 16.45
C GLY A 71 -2.26 -3.52 15.97
N HIS A 72 -2.04 -4.84 15.95
CA HIS A 72 -0.81 -5.45 15.45
C HIS A 72 -0.69 -5.31 13.92
N TYR A 73 -1.77 -5.59 13.18
CA TYR A 73 -1.79 -5.41 11.72
C TYR A 73 -1.58 -3.95 11.30
N ALA A 74 -2.16 -3.00 12.03
CA ALA A 74 -1.96 -1.57 11.78
C ALA A 74 -0.49 -1.16 11.97
N LYS A 75 0.13 -1.56 13.08
CA LYS A 75 1.56 -1.32 13.34
C LYS A 75 2.43 -1.94 12.24
N ARG A 76 2.11 -3.16 11.79
CA ARG A 76 2.84 -3.82 10.70
C ARG A 76 2.74 -3.05 9.37
N LEU A 77 1.54 -2.59 8.99
CA LEU A 77 1.37 -1.77 7.79
C LEU A 77 2.10 -0.44 7.88
N MET A 78 2.09 0.22 9.05
CA MET A 78 2.88 1.44 9.29
C MET A 78 4.38 1.20 9.07
N MET A 79 4.91 0.07 9.56
CA MET A 79 6.31 -0.29 9.36
C MET A 79 6.63 -0.61 7.89
N ILE A 80 5.75 -1.35 7.20
CA ILE A 80 5.94 -1.63 5.76
C ILE A 80 6.06 -0.32 4.97
N ASN A 81 5.21 0.66 5.25
CA ASN A 81 5.18 1.96 4.56
C ASN A 81 6.44 2.82 4.74
N THR A 82 7.29 2.51 5.71
CA THR A 82 8.55 3.21 5.94
C THR A 82 9.78 2.35 5.62
N THR A 83 9.58 1.06 5.38
CA THR A 83 10.65 0.13 5.04
C THR A 83 11.00 0.30 3.57
N PHE A 84 12.27 0.56 3.26
CA PHE A 84 12.81 0.83 1.91
C PHE A 84 12.49 2.21 1.30
N GLY A 85 11.89 3.10 2.07
CA GLY A 85 11.49 4.43 1.64
C GLY A 85 9.99 4.65 1.81
N ASN A 86 9.58 5.91 1.98
CA ASN A 86 8.18 6.27 2.12
C ASN A 86 7.54 6.56 0.75
N GLY A 87 6.24 6.85 0.74
CA GLY A 87 5.50 7.19 -0.48
C GLY A 87 6.17 8.30 -1.31
N ASP A 88 6.67 9.36 -0.68
CA ASP A 88 7.34 10.47 -1.37
C ASP A 88 8.62 10.03 -2.09
N TYR A 89 9.45 9.22 -1.42
CA TYR A 89 10.66 8.65 -2.02
C TYR A 89 10.34 7.81 -3.25
N HIS A 90 9.36 6.90 -3.14
CA HIS A 90 8.98 6.05 -4.27
C HIS A 90 8.30 6.85 -5.39
N GLN A 91 7.54 7.90 -5.07
CA GLN A 91 6.94 8.79 -6.07
C GLN A 91 8.00 9.57 -6.84
N ALA A 92 9.02 10.08 -6.16
CA ALA A 92 10.14 10.77 -6.79
C ALA A 92 10.90 9.84 -7.75
N LYS A 93 11.21 8.61 -7.31
CA LYS A 93 11.88 7.61 -8.15
C LYS A 93 11.04 7.16 -9.34
N PHE A 94 9.73 6.99 -9.15
CA PHE A 94 8.82 6.72 -10.26
C PHE A 94 8.85 7.84 -11.30
N ASN A 95 8.80 9.10 -10.85
CA ASN A 95 8.82 10.25 -11.75
C ASN A 95 10.14 10.36 -12.53
N GLU A 96 11.29 10.11 -11.88
CA GLU A 96 12.59 10.02 -12.55
C GLU A 96 12.54 8.97 -13.68
N LEU A 97 12.09 7.74 -13.38
CA LEU A 97 12.05 6.67 -14.36
C LEU A 97 11.08 6.92 -15.53
N ARG A 98 9.97 7.63 -15.29
CA ARG A 98 8.91 7.83 -16.31
C ARG A 98 9.01 9.12 -17.09
N TYR A 99 9.62 10.16 -16.52
CA TYR A 99 9.61 11.51 -17.07
C TYR A 99 10.99 12.14 -17.23
N SER A 100 12.07 11.46 -16.85
CA SER A 100 13.42 11.89 -17.26
C SER A 100 13.63 11.55 -18.73
N ALA A 101 13.45 12.56 -19.59
CA ALA A 101 13.89 12.58 -20.98
C ALA A 101 15.35 13.08 -21.08
#